data_AF-A0A841FFL6-F1
#
_entry.id   AF-A0A841FFL6-F1
#
_cell.length_a   1.000
_cell.length_b   1.000
_cell.length_c   1.000
_cell.angle_alpha   90.00
_cell.angle_beta   90.00
_cell.angle_gamma   90.00
#
_symmetry.space_group_name_H-M   'P 1'
#
loop_
_entity.id
_entity.type
_entity.pdbx_description
1 polymer ?
#
loop_
_entity_poly.entity_id
_entity_poly.type
_entity_poly.pdbx_seq_one_letter_code
_entity_poly.pdbx_strand_id
1 'polypeptide(L)'
;MRKVFAGLSALLLLLVAAQFFFAAAGAFSAEAYRPHHVLGYVIFSVPVVMAIVGAVAKLPGRLIGMSVAISALVGLEVGIATIAKAVGELAGALVFGLHALAGMAIMGLAVAILQAVRPRPAVVETA
;
A
#
# COMPACT_ATOMS: atom_id res chain seq x y z
N MET A 1 -0.03 11.01 18.84
CA MET A 1 -0.01 9.74 18.08
C MET A 1 -1.12 9.57 17.04
N ARG A 2 -2.40 9.83 17.34
CA ARG A 2 -3.50 9.73 16.33
C ARG A 2 -3.28 10.61 15.09
N LYS A 3 -2.85 11.87 15.27
CA LYS A 3 -2.49 12.77 14.15
C LYS A 3 -1.30 12.26 13.33
N VAL A 4 -0.30 11.67 13.99
CA VAL A 4 0.86 11.05 13.32
C VAL A 4 0.42 9.87 12.48
N PHE A 5 -0.39 8.97 13.05
CA PHE A 5 -0.93 7.83 12.30
C PHE A 5 -1.77 8.30 11.11
N ALA A 6 -2.64 9.31 11.28
CA ALA A 6 -3.41 9.87 10.16
C ALA A 6 -2.53 10.48 9.05
N GLY A 7 -1.45 11.18 9.43
CA GLY A 7 -0.45 11.69 8.50
C GLY A 7 0.26 10.58 7.73
N LEU A 8 0.67 9.51 8.43
CA LEU A 8 1.27 8.32 7.80
C LEU A 8 0.28 7.62 6.85
N SER A 9 -1.00 7.53 7.21
CA SER A 9 -2.03 6.95 6.33
C SER A 9 -2.21 7.76 5.04
N ALA A 10 -2.18 9.10 5.13
CA ALA A 10 -2.25 9.96 3.97
C ALA A 10 -0.99 9.84 3.09
N LEU A 11 0.19 9.82 3.72
CA LEU A 11 1.45 9.58 3.04
C LEU A 11 1.46 8.23 2.33
N LEU A 12 1.03 7.16 2.99
CA LEU A 12 0.95 5.82 2.39
C LEU A 12 0.08 5.82 1.13
N LEU A 13 -1.10 6.45 1.19
CA LEU A 13 -1.98 6.55 0.02
C LEU A 13 -1.30 7.27 -1.16
N LEU A 14 -0.60 8.38 -0.89
CA LEU A 14 0.15 9.11 -1.92
C LEU A 14 1.29 8.28 -2.50
N LEU A 15 2.03 7.56 -1.66
CA LEU A 15 3.11 6.66 -2.10
C LEU A 15 2.56 5.54 -3.00
N VAL A 16 1.44 4.92 -2.62
CA VAL A 16 0.80 3.87 -3.43
C VAL A 16 0.30 4.45 -4.76
N ALA A 17 -0.28 5.65 -4.77
CA ALA A 17 -0.66 6.30 -6.04
C ALA A 17 0.56 6.58 -6.94
N ALA A 18 1.66 7.07 -6.37
CA ALA A 18 2.92 7.24 -7.09
C ALA A 18 3.50 5.90 -7.60
N GLN A 19 3.34 4.81 -6.85
CA GLN A 19 3.78 3.47 -7.26
C GLN A 19 3.09 3.01 -8.54
N PHE A 20 1.78 3.22 -8.64
CA PHE A 20 1.01 2.93 -9.85
C PHE A 20 1.42 3.82 -11.01
N PHE A 21 1.66 5.11 -10.76
CA PHE A 21 2.16 6.03 -11.77
C PHE A 21 3.50 5.56 -12.35
N PHE A 22 4.48 5.19 -11.52
CA PHE A 22 5.77 4.69 -11.99
C PHE A 22 5.68 3.30 -12.65
N ALA A 23 4.76 2.44 -12.20
CA ALA A 23 4.48 1.17 -12.88
C ALA A 23 4.01 1.42 -14.32
N ALA A 24 3.03 2.32 -14.48
CA ALA A 24 2.50 2.68 -15.79
C ALA A 24 3.54 3.40 -16.65
N ALA A 25 4.36 4.28 -16.06
CA ALA A 25 5.44 4.98 -16.76
C ALA A 25 6.48 4.02 -17.36
N GLY A 26 6.64 2.83 -16.75
CA GLY A 26 7.48 1.75 -17.27
C GLY A 26 7.11 1.27 -18.67
N ALA A 27 5.85 1.47 -19.10
CA ALA A 27 5.42 1.16 -20.46
C ALA A 27 6.09 2.05 -21.53
N PHE A 28 6.57 3.24 -21.13
CA PHE A 28 7.23 4.19 -22.03
C PHE A 28 8.76 4.10 -21.97
N SER A 29 9.34 3.75 -20.81
CA SER A 29 10.78 3.48 -20.70
C SER A 29 11.12 2.66 -19.45
N ALA A 30 12.13 1.79 -19.57
CA ALA A 30 12.64 1.02 -18.43
C ALA A 30 13.25 1.92 -17.34
N GLU A 31 13.87 3.04 -17.71
CA GLU A 31 14.40 4.05 -16.77
C GLU A 31 13.29 4.61 -15.88
N ALA A 32 12.12 4.92 -16.46
CA ALA A 32 10.97 5.43 -15.73
C ALA A 32 10.31 4.39 -14.80
N TYR A 33 10.62 3.10 -14.97
CA TYR A 33 10.20 2.03 -14.06
C TYR A 33 11.11 1.90 -12.84
N ARG A 34 12.36 2.39 -12.89
CA ARG A 34 13.32 2.26 -11.78
C ARG A 34 12.80 2.83 -10.44
N PRO A 35 12.10 3.99 -10.41
CA PRO A 35 11.49 4.50 -9.19
C PRO A 35 10.42 3.57 -8.59
N HIS A 36 9.69 2.78 -9.39
CA HIS A 36 8.70 1.81 -8.89
C HIS A 36 9.37 0.76 -8.00
N HIS A 37 10.54 0.24 -8.39
CA HIS A 37 11.27 -0.71 -7.56
C HIS A 37 11.74 -0.09 -6.24
N VAL A 38 12.32 1.11 -6.29
CA VAL A 38 12.84 1.78 -5.09
C VAL A 38 11.72 2.15 -4.12
N LEU A 39 10.62 2.68 -4.65
CA LEU A 39 9.48 3.12 -3.86
C LEU A 39 8.75 1.94 -3.19
N GLY A 40 8.81 0.74 -3.77
CA GLY A 40 8.33 -0.50 -3.13
C GLY A 40 8.91 -0.74 -1.73
N TYR A 41 10.19 -0.47 -1.49
CA TYR A 41 10.82 -0.60 -0.17
C TYR A 41 10.26 0.40 0.85
N VAL A 42 9.93 1.61 0.38
CA VAL A 42 9.31 2.64 1.22
C VAL A 42 7.88 2.25 1.58
N ILE A 43 7.12 1.73 0.61
CA ILE A 43 5.74 1.26 0.81
C ILE A 43 5.69 0.01 1.69
N PHE A 44 6.73 -0.82 1.72
CA PHE A 44 6.87 -1.86 2.72
C PHE A 44 7.11 -1.28 4.13
N SER A 45 7.98 -0.28 4.23
CA SER A 45 8.45 0.22 5.53
C SER A 45 7.43 1.11 6.25
N VAL A 46 6.71 1.97 5.53
CA VAL A 46 5.74 2.91 6.12
C VAL A 46 4.62 2.20 6.91
N PRO A 47 3.95 1.16 6.39
CA PRO A 47 2.92 0.44 7.13
C PRO A 47 3.47 -0.36 8.33
N VAL A 48 4.73 -0.81 8.31
CA VAL A 48 5.40 -1.37 9.50
C VAL A 48 5.50 -0.29 10.59
N VAL A 49 5.96 0.91 10.24
CA VAL A 49 5.99 2.05 11.17
C VAL A 49 4.58 2.39 11.65
N MET A 50 3.59 2.39 10.78
CA MET A 50 2.19 2.60 11.17
C MET A 50 1.71 1.56 12.17
N ALA A 51 2.01 0.27 11.97
CA ALA A 51 1.63 -0.78 12.90
C ALA A 51 2.24 -0.55 14.29
N ILE A 52 3.51 -0.17 14.36
CA ILE A 52 4.21 0.17 15.62
C ILE A 52 3.55 1.39 16.28
N VAL A 53 3.37 2.48 15.53
CA VAL A 53 2.71 3.70 16.02
C VAL A 53 1.30 3.38 16.53
N GLY A 54 0.56 2.54 15.80
CA GLY A 54 -0.79 2.11 16.16
C GLY A 54 -0.81 1.30 17.45
N ALA A 55 0.14 0.38 17.64
CA ALA A 55 0.28 -0.43 18.86
C ALA A 55 0.65 0.45 20.07
N VAL A 56 1.68 1.28 19.95
CA VAL A 56 2.13 2.22 21.01
C VAL A 56 1.00 3.17 21.41
N ALA A 57 0.24 3.64 20.42
CA ALA A 57 -0.88 4.56 20.64
C ALA A 57 -2.20 3.88 21.04
N LYS A 58 -2.21 2.55 21.19
CA LYS A 58 -3.39 1.74 21.53
C LYS A 58 -4.58 2.03 20.60
N LEU A 59 -4.31 2.13 19.31
CA LEU A 59 -5.35 2.28 18.28
C LEU A 59 -6.15 0.97 18.12
N PRO A 60 -7.36 1.02 17.52
CA PRO A 60 -8.13 -0.18 17.24
C PRO A 60 -7.29 -1.23 16.49
N GLY A 61 -7.31 -2.48 16.96
CA GLY A 61 -6.51 -3.57 16.41
C GLY A 61 -6.71 -3.78 14.90
N ARG A 62 -7.89 -3.45 14.37
CA ARG A 62 -8.18 -3.44 12.94
C ARG A 62 -7.23 -2.52 12.14
N LEU A 63 -6.88 -1.33 12.66
CA LEU A 63 -5.95 -0.41 11.97
C LEU A 63 -4.52 -0.97 11.94
N ILE A 64 -4.11 -1.60 13.04
CA ILE A 64 -2.80 -2.27 13.14
C ILE A 64 -2.75 -3.45 12.17
N GLY A 65 -3.77 -4.31 12.19
CA GLY A 65 -3.89 -5.47 11.29
C GLY A 65 -3.90 -5.08 9.82
N MET A 66 -4.62 -4.03 9.43
CA MET A 66 -4.59 -3.53 8.05
C MET A 66 -3.20 -3.00 7.64
N SER A 67 -2.48 -2.34 8.56
CA SER A 67 -1.11 -1.86 8.29
C SER A 67 -0.13 -3.02 8.11
N VAL A 68 -0.23 -4.05 8.95
CA VAL A 68 0.55 -5.29 8.79
C VAL A 68 0.20 -6.00 7.49
N ALA A 69 -1.09 -6.10 7.15
CA ALA A 69 -1.56 -6.74 5.92
C ALA A 69 -0.97 -6.06 4.66
N ILE A 70 -0.89 -4.72 4.63
CA ILE A 70 -0.24 -4.01 3.52
C ILE A 70 1.23 -4.42 3.40
N SER A 71 1.98 -4.44 4.50
CA SER A 71 3.40 -4.84 4.46
C SER A 71 3.57 -6.28 3.97
N ALA A 72 2.70 -7.18 4.42
CA ALA A 72 2.70 -8.57 3.97
C ALA A 72 2.36 -8.72 2.49
N LEU A 73 1.39 -7.94 1.98
CA LEU A 73 1.03 -7.92 0.55
C LEU A 73 2.19 -7.38 -0.31
N VAL A 74 2.90 -6.34 0.14
CA VAL A 74 4.09 -5.84 -0.57
C VAL A 74 5.19 -6.91 -0.61
N GLY A 75 5.38 -7.66 0.48
CA GLY A 75 6.29 -8.81 0.49
C GLY A 75 5.85 -9.91 -0.50
N LEU A 76 4.56 -10.21 -0.54
CA LEU A 76 3.98 -11.17 -1.48
C LEU A 76 4.19 -10.74 -2.94
N GLU A 77 4.09 -9.45 -3.25
CA GLU A 77 4.35 -8.91 -4.59
C GLU A 77 5.76 -9.22 -5.11
N VAL A 78 6.78 -9.19 -4.24
CA VAL A 78 8.15 -9.59 -4.59
C VAL A 78 8.20 -11.09 -4.93
N GLY A 79 7.48 -11.92 -4.17
CA GLY A 79 7.33 -13.34 -4.44
C GLY A 79 6.68 -13.62 -5.79
N ILE A 80 5.55 -12.95 -6.07
CA ILE A 80 4.84 -13.05 -7.36
C ILE A 80 5.78 -12.68 -8.52
N ALA A 81 6.49 -11.55 -8.41
CA ALA A 81 7.42 -11.12 -9.46
C ALA A 81 8.59 -12.10 -9.65
N THR A 82 9.07 -12.73 -8.58
CA THR A 82 10.13 -13.74 -8.65
C THR A 82 9.65 -15.01 -9.33
N ILE A 83 8.48 -15.50 -8.96
CA ILE A 83 7.87 -16.70 -9.55
C ILE A 83 7.56 -16.47 -11.03
N ALA A 84 7.01 -15.31 -11.38
CA ALA A 84 6.70 -14.95 -12.77
C ALA A 84 7.93 -15.04 -13.70
N LYS A 85 9.13 -14.71 -13.20
CA LYS A 85 10.39 -14.81 -13.95
C LYS A 85 10.90 -16.25 -14.09
N ALA A 86 10.47 -17.15 -13.21
CA ALA A 86 10.93 -18.53 -13.16
C ALA A 86 10.07 -19.50 -14.00
N VAL A 87 8.94 -19.04 -14.53
CA VAL A 87 8.01 -19.84 -15.34
C VAL A 87 8.06 -19.40 -16.81
N GLY A 88 7.55 -20.23 -17.72
CA GLY A 88 7.50 -19.91 -19.15
C GLY A 88 6.70 -18.65 -19.47
N GLU A 89 6.96 -18.02 -20.62
CA GLU A 89 6.52 -16.66 -20.97
C GLU A 89 5.03 -16.35 -20.70
N LEU A 90 4.10 -17.15 -21.27
CA LEU A 90 2.66 -16.94 -21.07
C LEU A 90 2.25 -17.11 -19.61
N ALA A 91 2.74 -18.17 -18.95
CA ALA A 91 2.45 -18.42 -17.55
C ALA A 91 3.02 -17.30 -16.65
N GLY A 92 4.21 -16.78 -16.99
CA GLY A 92 4.87 -15.69 -16.29
C GLY A 92 4.07 -14.40 -16.38
N ALA A 93 3.56 -14.08 -17.56
CA ALA A 93 2.68 -12.92 -17.75
C ALA A 93 1.39 -13.04 -16.91
N LEU A 94 0.75 -14.21 -16.89
CA LEU A 94 -0.46 -14.44 -16.09
C LEU A 94 -0.19 -14.35 -14.58
N VAL A 95 0.91 -14.95 -14.10
CA VAL A 95 1.33 -14.85 -12.69
C VAL A 95 1.66 -13.41 -12.33
N PHE A 96 2.38 -12.69 -13.21
CA PHE A 96 2.69 -11.28 -12.99
C PHE A 96 1.42 -10.41 -12.95
N GLY A 97 0.34 -10.79 -13.65
CA GLY A 97 -0.97 -10.14 -13.51
C GLY A 97 -1.49 -10.11 -12.06
N LEU A 98 -1.16 -11.10 -11.23
CA LEU A 98 -1.52 -11.12 -9.81
C LEU A 98 -0.84 -9.99 -9.01
N HIS A 99 0.33 -9.51 -9.46
CA HIS A 99 1.01 -8.38 -8.86
C HIS A 99 0.15 -7.11 -8.96
N ALA A 100 -0.47 -6.86 -10.13
CA ALA A 100 -1.35 -5.72 -10.31
C ALA A 100 -2.61 -5.81 -9.42
N LEU A 101 -3.18 -7.00 -9.27
CA LEU A 101 -4.34 -7.23 -8.38
C LEU A 101 -3.98 -7.04 -6.90
N ALA A 102 -2.80 -7.50 -6.47
CA ALA A 102 -2.30 -7.27 -5.13
C ALA A 102 -2.10 -5.76 -4.85
N GLY A 103 -1.56 -5.02 -5.83
CA GLY A 103 -1.41 -3.56 -5.74
C GLY A 103 -2.76 -2.86 -5.56
N MET A 104 -3.80 -3.32 -6.24
CA MET A 104 -5.17 -2.79 -6.08
C MET A 104 -5.72 -3.07 -4.69
N ALA A 105 -5.45 -4.25 -4.12
CA ALA A 105 -5.82 -4.56 -2.74
C ALA A 105 -5.09 -3.67 -1.73
N ILE A 106 -3.79 -3.39 -1.95
CA ILE A 106 -3.01 -2.46 -1.14
C ILE A 106 -3.61 -1.04 -1.20
N MET A 107 -3.96 -0.56 -2.39
CA MET A 107 -4.65 0.73 -2.57
C MET A 107 -5.96 0.78 -1.78
N GLY A 108 -6.79 -0.26 -1.89
CA GLY A 108 -8.05 -0.36 -1.15
C GLY A 108 -7.85 -0.31 0.37
N LEU A 109 -6.87 -1.04 0.90
CA LEU A 109 -6.52 -1.01 2.33
C LEU A 109 -6.00 0.37 2.76
N ALA A 110 -5.17 1.03 1.96
CA ALA A 110 -4.66 2.36 2.25
C ALA A 110 -5.80 3.39 2.34
N VAL A 111 -6.75 3.36 1.40
CA VAL A 111 -7.96 4.18 1.45
C VAL A 111 -8.80 3.88 2.69
N ALA A 112 -9.04 2.60 2.99
CA ALA A 112 -9.83 2.17 4.14
C ALA A 112 -9.22 2.64 5.47
N ILE A 113 -7.89 2.55 5.62
CA ILE A 113 -7.18 3.08 6.78
C ILE A 113 -7.38 4.60 6.88
N LEU A 114 -7.16 5.34 5.79
CA LEU A 114 -7.28 6.80 5.79
C LEU A 114 -8.70 7.27 6.14
N GLN A 115 -9.72 6.61 5.60
CA GLN A 115 -11.11 6.90 5.93
C GLN A 115 -11.43 6.62 7.40
N ALA A 116 -10.92 5.52 7.95
CA ALA A 116 -11.17 5.13 9.34
C ALA A 116 -10.53 6.07 10.38
N VAL A 117 -9.52 6.85 9.99
CA VAL A 117 -8.83 7.80 10.88
C VAL A 117 -9.24 9.26 10.66
N ARG A 118 -10.04 9.55 9.64
CA ARG A 118 -10.61 10.88 9.43
C ARG A 118 -11.69 11.18 10.49
N PRO A 119 -11.72 12.39 11.06
CA PRO A 119 -12.84 12.83 11.89
C PRO A 119 -14.15 12.75 11.09
N ARG A 120 -15.23 12.28 11.73
CA ARG A 120 -16.57 12.45 11.15
C ARG A 120 -16.98 13.92 11.31
N PRO A 121 -17.62 14.54 10.31
CA PRO A 121 -18.21 15.86 10.49
C PRO A 121 -19.21 15.81 11.66
N ALA A 122 -19.21 16.84 12.49
CA ALA A 122 -20.20 16.97 13.55
C ALA A 122 -21.59 17.03 12.91
N VAL A 123 -22.49 16.13 13.33
CA VAL A 123 -23.90 16.25 12.97
C VAL A 123 -24.40 17.47 13.74
N VAL A 124 -24.66 18.57 13.03
CA VAL A 124 -25.38 19.70 13.61
C VAL A 124 -26.84 19.27 13.67
N GLU A 125 -27.30 18.80 14.83
CA GLU A 125 -28.73 18.65 15.09
C GLU A 125 -29.33 20.06 15.10
N THR A 126 -30.04 20.40 14.03
CA THR A 126 -30.95 21.54 14.03
C THR A 126 -32.16 21.15 14.87
N ALA A 127 -32.24 21.72 16.08
CA ALA A 127 -33.41 21.67 16.95
C ALA A 127 -34.58 22.48 16.38
#